data_AF-A0A060CB02-F1
#
_entry.id   AF-A0A060CB02-F1
#
_cell.length_a   1.000
_cell.length_b   1.000
_cell.length_c   1.000
_cell.angle_alpha   90.00
_cell.angle_beta   90.00
_cell.angle_gamma   90.00
#
_symmetry.space_group_name_H-M   'P 1'
#
loop_
_entity.id
_entity.type
_entity.pdbx_description
1 polymer ?
#
loop_
_entity_poly.entity_id
_entity_poly.type
_entity_poly.pdbx_seq_one_letter_code
_entity_poly.pdbx_strand_id
1 'polypeptide(L)' 'MTDSETDPRAPDLSIIVPVLNEEEVIPTFLPVWQRCWKKTGLSFEIVFVDDGSTDSTAAVIRAAMADDSRLSAGPAQPQF' A
#
# COMPACT_ATOMS: atom_id res chain seq x y z
N MET A 1 -5.21 15.73 -29.63
CA MET A 1 -3.98 15.35 -28.89
C MET A 1 -4.36 14.11 -28.12
N THR A 2 -3.62 13.03 -28.37
CA THR A 2 -3.94 11.62 -28.11
C THR A 2 -4.67 11.34 -26.79
N ASP A 3 -5.86 10.75 -26.89
CA ASP A 3 -6.44 9.95 -25.82
C ASP A 3 -5.43 8.84 -25.49
N SER A 4 -4.74 8.99 -24.37
CA SER A 4 -3.90 7.92 -23.84
C SER A 4 -4.87 6.86 -23.32
N GLU A 5 -4.96 5.74 -24.03
CA GLU A 5 -5.73 4.57 -23.65
C GLU A 5 -5.32 4.15 -22.23
N THR A 6 -6.14 4.49 -21.23
CA THR A 6 -5.91 4.11 -19.83
C THR A 6 -5.88 2.58 -19.75
N ASP A 7 -4.77 1.99 -19.29
CA ASP A 7 -4.71 0.55 -19.04
C ASP A 7 -5.86 0.20 -18.09
N PRO A 8 -6.84 -0.62 -18.50
CA PRO A 8 -7.98 -0.97 -17.66
C PRO A 8 -7.57 -1.72 -16.37
N ARG A 9 -6.30 -2.07 -16.22
CA ARG A 9 -5.71 -2.67 -15.02
C ARG A 9 -5.02 -1.64 -14.10
N ALA A 10 -4.83 -0.40 -14.55
CA ALA A 10 -4.23 0.64 -13.71
C ALA A 10 -5.26 1.15 -12.70
N PRO A 11 -4.89 1.30 -11.41
CA PRO A 11 -5.80 1.84 -10.42
C PRO A 11 -6.06 3.33 -10.69
N ASP A 12 -7.24 3.82 -10.31
CA ASP A 12 -7.57 5.25 -10.35
C ASP A 12 -6.68 6.07 -9.40
N LEU A 13 -6.18 5.43 -8.33
CA LEU A 13 -5.26 6.03 -7.37
C LEU A 13 -4.22 5.04 -6.84
N SER A 14 -2.94 5.38 -6.94
CA SER A 14 -1.86 4.70 -6.25
C SER A 14 -1.42 5.51 -5.03
N ILE A 15 -1.35 4.88 -3.87
CA ILE A 15 -1.01 5.54 -2.61
C ILE A 15 0.28 4.96 -2.06
N ILE A 16 1.32 5.79 -2.00
CA ILE A 16 2.63 5.39 -1.48
C ILE A 16 2.66 5.68 0.01
N VAL A 17 2.98 4.68 0.82
CA VAL A 17 3.05 4.78 2.29
C VAL A 17 4.45 4.40 2.76
N PRO A 18 5.32 5.39 3.06
CA PRO A 18 6.57 5.14 3.76
C PRO A 18 6.30 4.58 5.15
N VAL A 19 7.06 3.57 5.56
CA VAL A 19 6.92 2.93 6.88
C VAL A 19 8.30 2.69 7.49
N LEU A 20 8.40 2.91 8.79
CA LEU A 20 9.59 2.65 9.59
C LEU A 20 9.15 2.24 11.00
N ASN A 21 9.33 0.97 11.35
CA ASN A 21 8.96 0.42 12.65
C ASN A 21 7.47 0.64 13.04
N GLU A 22 6.56 0.26 12.15
CA GLU A 22 5.11 0.48 12.25
C GLU A 22 4.34 -0.86 12.44
N GLU A 23 4.97 -1.89 13.03
CA GLU A 23 4.37 -3.23 13.15
C GLU A 23 3.01 -3.25 13.88
N GLU A 24 2.79 -2.34 14.83
CA GLU A 24 1.53 -2.20 15.57
C GLU A 24 0.49 -1.32 14.87
N VAL A 25 0.94 -0.38 14.03
CA VAL A 25 0.06 0.63 13.41
C VAL A 25 -0.61 0.08 12.16
N ILE A 26 0.13 -0.64 11.32
CA ILE A 26 -0.38 -1.17 10.04
C ILE A 26 -1.68 -1.98 10.20
N PRO A 27 -1.81 -2.90 11.18
CA PRO A 27 -3.05 -3.68 11.38
C PRO A 27 -4.26 -2.82 11.76
N THR A 28 -4.05 -1.67 12.41
CA THR A 28 -5.14 -0.76 12.80
C THR A 28 -5.52 0.23 11.69
N PHE A 29 -4.54 0.60 10.87
CA PHE A 29 -4.68 1.52 9.76
C PHE A 29 -5.49 0.95 8.60
N LEU A 30 -5.19 -0.29 8.17
CA LEU A 30 -5.82 -0.91 7.01
C LEU A 30 -7.36 -1.00 7.10
N PRO A 31 -7.98 -1.44 8.21
CA PRO A 31 -9.44 -1.50 8.31
C PRO A 31 -10.12 -0.13 8.25
N VAL A 32 -9.49 0.90 8.84
CA VAL A 32 -9.98 2.28 8.77
C VAL A 32 -9.98 2.75 7.33
N TRP A 33 -8.87 2.53 6.63
CA TRP A 33 -8.73 2.95 5.24
C TRP A 33 -9.73 2.26 4.32
N GLN A 34 -9.85 0.93 4.42
CA GLN A 34 -10.81 0.15 3.64
C GLN A 34 -12.25 0.67 3.80
N ARG A 35 -12.64 1.12 5.00
CA ARG A 35 -13.97 1.71 5.24
C ARG A 35 -14.15 3.08 4.59
N CYS A 36 -13.13 3.93 4.66
CA CYS A 36 -13.17 5.25 4.00
C CYS A 36 -13.27 5.09 2.48
N TRP A 37 -12.51 4.16 1.91
CA TRP A 37 -12.38 4.06 0.46
C TRP A 37 -13.57 3.41 -0.25
N LYS A 38 -14.27 2.49 0.43
CA LYS A 38 -15.50 1.86 -0.10
C LYS A 38 -16.57 2.88 -0.54
N LYS A 39 -16.53 4.12 -0.04
CA LYS A 39 -17.49 5.18 -0.37
C LYS A 39 -17.16 5.92 -1.67
N THR A 40 -15.94 5.80 -2.19
CA THR A 40 -15.47 6.57 -3.35
C THR A 40 -15.83 5.93 -4.69
N GLY A 41 -15.96 4.60 -4.73
CA GLY A 41 -16.16 3.85 -5.97
C GLY A 41 -14.92 3.75 -6.87
N LEU A 42 -13.78 4.31 -6.46
CA LEU A 42 -12.52 4.28 -7.20
C LEU A 42 -11.74 3.00 -6.93
N SER A 43 -11.09 2.47 -7.95
CA SER A 43 -10.04 1.47 -7.82
C SER A 43 -8.77 2.11 -7.24
N PHE A 44 -8.03 1.38 -6.41
CA PHE A 44 -6.81 1.89 -5.79
C PHE A 44 -5.84 0.78 -5.45
N GLU A 45 -4.58 1.17 -5.27
CA GLU A 45 -3.54 0.36 -4.65
C GLU A 45 -2.83 1.12 -3.53
N ILE A 46 -2.26 0.37 -2.58
CA ILE A 46 -1.37 0.90 -1.55
C ILE A 46 -0.01 0.24 -1.74
N VAL A 47 1.02 1.07 -1.92
CA VAL A 47 2.40 0.64 -2.06
C VAL A 47 3.16 1.02 -0.80
N PHE A 48 3.48 0.03 0.04
CA PHE A 48 4.31 0.25 1.22
C PHE A 48 5.78 0.35 0.82
N VAL A 49 6.47 1.37 1.31
CA VAL A 49 7.91 1.55 1.12
C VAL A 49 8.57 1.49 2.48
N ASP A 50 9.17 0.35 2.78
CA ASP A 50 9.90 0.15 4.04
C ASP A 50 11.25 0.88 3.99
N ASP A 51 11.43 1.81 4.93
CA ASP A 51 12.60 2.68 5.05
C ASP A 51 13.65 2.12 6.03
N GLY A 52 13.76 0.79 6.10
CA GLY A 52 14.77 0.12 6.92
C GLY A 52 14.28 -0.24 8.33
N SER A 53 13.04 -0.70 8.44
CA SER A 53 12.47 -1.19 9.70
C SER A 53 13.32 -2.32 10.30
N THR A 54 13.50 -2.24 11.60
CA THR A 54 14.26 -3.20 12.43
C THR A 54 13.35 -4.13 13.24
N ASP A 55 12.04 -3.87 13.23
CA ASP A 55 11.01 -4.66 13.86
C ASP A 55 10.31 -5.59 12.84
N SER A 56 9.10 -6.08 13.16
CA SER A 56 8.34 -6.99 12.30
C SER A 56 7.53 -6.28 11.21
N THR A 57 7.71 -4.98 10.97
CA THR A 57 6.94 -4.20 9.98
C THR A 57 6.85 -4.88 8.63
N ALA A 58 7.99 -5.31 8.07
CA ALA A 58 8.03 -6.01 6.78
C ALA A 58 7.24 -7.33 6.81
N ALA A 59 7.23 -8.05 7.93
CA ALA A 59 6.47 -9.29 8.07
C ALA A 59 4.96 -9.03 8.15
N VAL A 60 4.55 -7.98 8.88
CA VAL A 60 3.16 -7.54 8.99
C VAL A 60 2.62 -7.12 7.61
N ILE A 61 3.40 -6.37 6.83
CA ILE A 61 3.03 -5.96 5.47
C ILE A 61 2.84 -7.17 4.57
N ARG A 62 3.77 -8.13 4.59
CA ARG A 62 3.66 -9.36 3.79
C ARG A 62 2.42 -10.18 4.14
N ALA A 63 2.07 -10.27 5.43
CA ALA A 63 0.85 -10.93 5.86
C ALA A 63 -0.39 -10.21 5.33
N ALA A 64 -0.44 -8.88 5.44
CA ALA A 64 -1.55 -8.08 4.91
C ALA A 64 -1.71 -8.22 3.38
N MET A 65 -0.61 -8.27 2.62
CA MET A 65 -0.64 -8.48 1.17
C MET A 65 -1.21 -9.85 0.75
N ALA A 66 -1.07 -10.87 1.60
CA ALA A 66 -1.67 -12.18 1.33
C ALA A 66 -3.20 -12.14 1.42
N ASP A 67 -3.75 -11.25 2.26
CA ASP A 67 -5.18 -11.10 2.50
C ASP A 67 -5.84 -10.06 1.57
N ASP A 68 -5.09 -9.09 1.04
CA ASP A 68 -5.61 -7.99 0.22
C ASP A 68 -4.70 -7.70 -0.99
N SER A 69 -5.15 -8.10 -2.18
CA SER A 69 -4.40 -7.97 -3.44
C SER A 69 -4.21 -6.52 -3.92
N ARG A 70 -4.82 -5.54 -3.25
CA ARG A 70 -4.61 -4.11 -3.52
C ARG A 70 -3.36 -3.57 -2.81
N LEU A 71 -2.74 -4.37 -1.96
CA LEU A 71 -1.53 -4.01 -1.23
C LEU A 71 -0.31 -4.55 -1.96
N SER A 72 0.71 -3.73 -2.08
CA SER A 72 2.02 -4.13 -2.61
C SER A 72 3.14 -3.52 -1.78
N ALA A 73 4.35 -4.03 -1.97
CA ALA A 73 5.56 -3.48 -1.38
C ALA A 73 6.46 -2.96 -2.51
N GLY A 74 6.90 -1.71 -2.38
CA GLY A 74 7.92 -1.12 -3.23
C GLY A 74 9.32 -1.64 -2.89
N PRO A 75 10.35 -1.23 -3.64
CA PRO A 75 11.73 -1.55 -3.29
C PRO A 75 12.06 -0.96 -1.91
N ALA A 76 12.65 -1.78 -1.04
CA ALA A 76 13.21 -1.29 0.21
C ALA A 76 14.28 -0.23 -0.09
N GLN A 77 14.24 0.89 0.61
CA GLN A 77 15.25 1.94 0.44
C GLN A 77 16.58 1.42 1.03
N PRO A 78 17.71 1.59 0.34
CA PRO A 78 19.01 1.34 0.94
C PRO A 78 19.21 2.34 2.08
N GLN A 79 19.61 1.82 3.24
CA GLN A 79 20.01 2.62 4.40
C GLN A 79 21.18 3.53 3.97
N PHE A 80 21.04 4.85 4.13
CA PHE A 80 22.05 5.84 3.75
C PHE A 80 23.39 5.62 4.45
#